data_AF-A0A376J710-F1
#
_entry.id   AF-A0A376J710-F1
#
_cell.length_a   1.000
_cell.length_b   1.000
_cell.length_c   1.000
_cell.angle_alpha   90.00
_cell.angle_beta   90.00
_cell.angle_gamma   90.00
#
_symmetry.space_group_name_H-M   'P 1'
#
loop_
_entity.id
_entity.type
_entity.pdbx_description
1 polymer ?
#
loop_
_entity_poly.entity_id
_entity_poly.type
_entity_poly.pdbx_seq_one_letter_code
_entity_poly.pdbx_strand_id
1 'polypeptide(L)'
;MGQSPDWYKLALIIFLIVNPLIFLISPFVAGWLLVAEFIFTLAMALKCYPLLPGGLLAIEAVFIGMTSAEHVREEVAANLEVLLLLMFMVAGIYFMKQLLLFIFTRLLLSIRSKMLLSLSFCVAAAFLSAFLDALTVVAVVISVAVGFYGIYHRVASSRTEDTDLQDDSHIDKHYKVVLEQFRGFLRSLMMHAGVGTALGGVMTMVGEPQNLIIAKAAGWHFGDFFLRMSPVDRSGSDLWPVNLPAGREAALVWLW
;
A
#
# COMPACT_ATOMS: atom_id res chain seq x y z
N MET A 1 -7.53 24.91 -4.38
CA MET A 1 -8.59 23.89 -4.29
C MET A 1 -8.88 23.40 -5.69
N GLY A 2 -8.63 22.11 -6.00
CA GLY A 2 -8.66 21.54 -7.36
C GLY A 2 -10.06 21.48 -8.00
N GLN A 3 -10.31 20.47 -8.84
CA GLN A 3 -11.63 20.18 -9.45
C GLN A 3 -12.67 19.70 -8.42
N SER A 4 -12.88 20.45 -7.34
CA SER A 4 -13.98 20.20 -6.41
C SER A 4 -15.24 20.95 -6.86
N PRO A 5 -16.42 20.29 -6.85
CA PRO A 5 -17.68 20.93 -7.14
C PRO A 5 -17.91 22.17 -6.26
N ASP A 6 -18.54 23.21 -6.82
CA ASP A 6 -18.72 24.47 -6.08
C ASP A 6 -19.64 24.33 -4.87
N TRP A 7 -20.60 23.38 -4.91
CA TRP A 7 -21.44 23.04 -3.76
C TRP A 7 -20.64 22.50 -2.57
N TYR A 8 -19.53 21.78 -2.81
CA TYR A 8 -18.68 21.24 -1.76
C TYR A 8 -17.85 22.34 -1.09
N LYS A 9 -17.36 23.30 -1.88
CA LYS A 9 -16.67 24.49 -1.34
C LYS A 9 -17.63 25.32 -0.48
N LEU A 10 -18.88 25.48 -0.93
CA LEU A 10 -19.90 26.18 -0.17
C LEU A 10 -20.24 25.45 1.14
N ALA A 11 -20.40 24.13 1.10
CA ALA A 11 -20.65 23.31 2.29
C ALA A 11 -19.53 23.45 3.33
N LEU A 12 -18.27 23.43 2.89
CA LEU A 12 -17.13 23.67 3.78
C LEU A 12 -17.15 25.06 4.42
N ILE A 13 -17.43 26.11 3.64
CA ILE A 13 -17.54 27.47 4.19
C ILE A 13 -18.67 27.54 5.22
N ILE A 14 -19.80 26.86 4.98
CA ILE A 14 -20.90 26.78 5.94
C ILE A 14 -20.45 26.09 7.21
N PHE A 15 -19.75 24.96 7.12
CA PHE A 15 -19.22 24.25 8.29
C PHE A 15 -18.29 25.13 9.13
N LEU A 16 -17.37 25.87 8.50
CA LEU A 16 -16.49 26.82 9.19
C LEU A 16 -17.22 27.99 9.89
N ILE A 17 -18.46 28.30 9.50
CA ILE A 17 -19.25 29.36 10.14
C ILE A 17 -20.15 28.76 11.24
N VAL A 18 -20.64 27.54 11.04
CA VAL A 18 -21.57 26.87 11.95
C VAL A 18 -20.86 26.29 13.16
N ASN A 19 -19.65 25.75 13.01
CA ASN A 19 -18.87 25.15 14.10
C ASN A 19 -18.61 26.08 15.29
N PRO A 20 -18.15 27.34 15.11
CA PRO A 20 -17.94 28.26 16.21
C PRO A 20 -19.25 28.63 16.91
N LEU A 21 -20.34 28.79 16.16
CA LEU A 21 -21.64 29.16 16.71
C LEU A 21 -22.22 28.05 17.60
N ILE A 22 -22.10 26.79 17.18
CA ILE A 22 -22.60 25.64 17.95
C ILE A 22 -21.72 25.39 19.17
N PHE A 23 -20.41 25.64 19.07
CA PHE A 23 -19.51 25.52 20.21
C PHE A 23 -19.89 26.47 21.36
N LEU A 24 -20.34 27.69 21.06
CA LEU A 24 -20.83 28.65 22.06
C LEU A 24 -22.09 28.17 22.80
N ILE A 25 -22.90 27.32 22.17
CA ILE A 25 -24.15 26.79 22.74
C ILE A 25 -23.87 25.51 23.53
N SER A 26 -23.12 24.58 22.93
CA SER A 26 -22.77 23.30 23.54
C SER A 26 -21.48 22.75 22.94
N PRO A 27 -20.37 22.73 23.71
CA PRO A 27 -19.11 22.12 23.28
C PRO A 27 -19.24 20.64 22.91
N PHE A 28 -20.14 19.90 23.59
CA PHE A 28 -20.36 18.48 23.32
C PHE A 28 -21.00 18.23 21.95
N VAL A 29 -22.05 18.99 21.61
CA VAL A 29 -22.72 18.86 20.29
C VAL A 29 -21.79 19.29 19.17
N ALA A 30 -21.01 20.35 19.39
CA ALA A 30 -20.04 20.85 18.42
C ALA A 30 -18.96 19.80 18.10
N GLY A 31 -18.47 19.05 19.09
CA GLY A 31 -17.53 17.97 18.87
C GLY A 31 -18.09 16.84 17.98
N TRP A 32 -19.33 16.40 18.24
CA TRP A 32 -20.00 15.39 17.40
C TRP A 32 -20.28 15.88 15.99
N LEU A 33 -20.65 17.15 15.84
CA LEU A 33 -20.83 17.76 14.54
C LEU A 33 -19.52 17.77 13.75
N LEU A 34 -18.41 18.18 14.39
CA LEU A 34 -17.10 18.22 13.75
C LEU A 34 -16.62 16.83 13.31
N VAL A 35 -16.92 15.78 14.08
CA VAL A 35 -16.69 14.38 13.66
C VAL A 35 -17.52 14.02 12.43
N ALA A 36 -18.80 14.37 12.40
CA ALA A 36 -19.67 14.10 11.24
C ALA A 36 -19.20 14.84 9.98
N GLU A 37 -18.80 16.10 10.12
CA GLU A 37 -18.22 16.90 9.04
C GLU A 37 -16.89 16.34 8.56
N PHE A 38 -16.04 15.88 9.48
CA PHE A 38 -14.78 15.22 9.13
C PHE A 38 -15.02 13.96 8.30
N ILE A 39 -15.96 13.09 8.71
CA ILE A 39 -16.35 11.90 7.93
C ILE A 39 -16.89 12.30 6.56
N PHE A 40 -17.70 13.36 6.47
CA PHE A 40 -18.18 13.88 5.20
C PHE A 40 -17.03 14.35 4.29
N THR A 41 -16.04 15.05 4.82
CA THR A 41 -14.85 15.46 4.04
C THR A 41 -14.01 14.27 3.58
N LEU A 42 -13.87 13.22 4.41
CA LEU A 42 -13.20 11.97 4.03
C LEU A 42 -13.94 11.26 2.89
N ALA A 43 -15.27 11.16 2.97
CA ALA A 43 -16.08 10.54 1.93
C ALA A 43 -15.96 11.30 0.59
N MET A 44 -15.92 12.64 0.64
CA MET A 44 -15.74 13.47 -0.55
C MET A 44 -14.32 13.43 -1.10
N ALA A 45 -13.30 13.23 -0.25
CA ALA A 45 -11.91 13.09 -0.69
C ALA A 45 -11.68 11.86 -1.59
N LEU A 46 -12.50 10.81 -1.46
CA LEU A 46 -12.48 9.63 -2.34
C LEU A 46 -12.90 9.96 -3.79
N LYS A 47 -13.73 11.00 -3.99
CA LYS A 47 -14.18 11.46 -5.31
C LYS A 47 -13.38 12.66 -5.81
N CYS A 48 -13.00 13.55 -4.91
CA CYS A 48 -12.30 14.80 -5.18
C CYS A 48 -11.01 14.82 -4.34
N TYR A 49 -9.93 14.25 -4.86
CA TYR A 49 -8.59 14.59 -4.37
C TYR A 49 -8.43 16.13 -4.43
N PRO A 50 -8.03 16.86 -3.37
CA PRO A 50 -7.25 16.47 -2.19
C PRO A 50 -7.98 16.58 -0.82
N LEU A 51 -7.45 15.85 0.19
CA LEU A 51 -7.92 15.77 1.60
C LEU A 51 -7.72 17.05 2.45
N LEU A 52 -7.20 18.14 1.86
CA LEU A 52 -6.92 19.43 2.52
C LEU A 52 -8.09 19.98 3.38
N PRO A 53 -9.38 19.83 2.97
CA PRO A 53 -10.49 20.38 3.73
C PRO A 53 -10.68 19.81 5.14
N GLY A 54 -10.38 18.53 5.36
CA GLY A 54 -10.45 17.94 6.71
C GLY A 54 -9.42 18.56 7.66
N GLY A 55 -8.25 18.93 7.14
CA GLY A 55 -7.23 19.66 7.90
C GLY A 55 -7.65 21.08 8.27
N LEU A 56 -8.43 21.75 7.42
CA LEU A 56 -8.99 23.08 7.73
C LEU A 56 -9.94 23.03 8.93
N LEU A 57 -10.83 22.02 8.99
CA LEU A 57 -11.72 21.81 10.13
C LEU A 57 -10.94 21.49 11.42
N ALA A 58 -9.85 20.72 11.32
CA ALA A 58 -9.00 20.42 12.47
C ALA A 58 -8.28 21.68 13.00
N ILE A 59 -7.80 22.55 12.11
CA ILE A 59 -7.19 23.84 12.49
C ILE A 59 -8.24 24.75 13.15
N GLU A 60 -9.44 24.78 12.59
CA GLU A 60 -10.57 25.52 13.18
C GLU A 60 -10.88 25.04 14.60
N ALA A 61 -10.93 23.74 14.84
CA ALA A 61 -11.16 23.16 16.18
C ALA A 61 -10.11 23.64 17.21
N VAL A 62 -8.85 23.81 16.79
CA VAL A 62 -7.79 24.38 17.63
C VAL A 62 -8.05 25.86 17.92
N PHE A 63 -8.44 26.64 16.90
CA PHE A 63 -8.72 28.07 17.07
C PHE A 63 -9.97 28.35 17.94
N ILE A 64 -11.00 27.51 17.82
CA ILE A 64 -12.21 27.59 18.64
C ILE A 64 -11.94 27.18 20.09
N GLY A 65 -10.86 26.44 20.35
CA GLY A 65 -10.47 25.98 21.67
C GLY A 65 -11.03 24.62 22.07
N MET A 66 -11.45 23.79 21.10
CA MET A 66 -11.85 22.39 21.35
C MET A 66 -10.66 21.51 21.74
N THR A 67 -9.46 21.87 21.29
CA THR A 67 -8.20 21.21 21.64
C THR A 67 -7.08 22.25 21.68
N SER A 68 -6.00 21.96 22.40
CA SER A 68 -4.84 22.87 22.48
C SER A 68 -3.81 22.55 21.39
N ALA A 69 -3.11 23.58 20.92
CA ALA A 69 -2.01 23.40 19.97
C ALA A 69 -0.91 22.47 20.52
N GLU A 70 -0.69 22.49 21.84
CA GLU A 70 0.30 21.63 22.50
C GLU A 70 -0.08 20.16 22.43
N HIS A 71 -1.36 19.84 22.68
CA HIS A 71 -1.85 18.46 22.58
C HIS A 71 -1.79 17.93 21.15
N VAL A 72 -2.14 18.75 20.16
CA VAL A 72 -1.99 18.40 18.74
C VAL A 72 -0.52 18.17 18.38
N ARG A 73 0.40 18.98 18.90
CA ARG A 73 1.85 18.82 18.67
C ARG A 73 2.36 17.49 19.23
N GLU A 74 1.95 17.11 20.43
CA GLU A 74 2.33 15.84 21.05
C GLU A 74 1.84 14.63 20.23
N GLU A 75 0.58 14.64 19.79
CA GLU A 75 0.02 13.59 18.94
C GLU A 75 0.72 13.51 17.57
N VAL A 76 1.00 14.66 16.94
CA VAL A 76 1.74 14.70 15.68
C VAL A 76 3.16 14.19 15.87
N ALA A 77 3.84 14.56 16.97
CA ALA A 77 5.20 14.08 17.27
C ALA A 77 5.22 12.56 17.51
N ALA A 78 4.23 12.01 18.21
CA ALA A 78 4.10 10.57 18.44
C ALA A 78 3.91 9.79 17.12
N ASN A 79 3.21 10.37 16.15
CA ASN A 79 2.91 9.76 14.85
C ASN A 79 3.87 10.21 13.72
N LEU A 80 4.81 11.12 14.00
CA LEU A 80 5.71 11.71 13.00
C LEU A 80 6.54 10.65 12.28
N GLU A 81 7.01 9.65 13.01
CA GLU A 81 7.75 8.51 12.48
C GLU A 81 6.95 7.76 11.41
N VAL A 82 5.67 7.49 11.68
CA VAL A 82 4.77 6.83 10.72
C VAL A 82 4.51 7.73 9.52
N LEU A 83 4.30 9.03 9.73
CA LEU A 83 4.12 10.00 8.65
C LEU A 83 5.34 10.09 7.73
N LEU A 84 6.55 10.13 8.31
CA LEU A 84 7.81 10.14 7.57
C LEU A 84 8.00 8.83 6.80
N LEU A 85 7.66 7.69 7.41
CA LEU A 85 7.68 6.39 6.73
C LEU A 85 6.70 6.36 5.55
N LEU A 86 5.45 6.81 5.74
CA LEU A 86 4.45 6.87 4.66
C LEU A 86 4.90 7.79 3.53
N MET A 87 5.46 8.96 3.84
CA MET A 87 6.01 9.87 2.83
C MET A 87 7.19 9.23 2.09
N PHE A 88 8.08 8.53 2.82
CA PHE A 88 9.17 7.77 2.24
C PHE A 88 8.66 6.61 1.36
N MET A 89 7.61 5.90 1.75
CA MET A 89 6.98 4.86 0.94
C MET A 89 6.43 5.43 -0.37
N VAL A 90 5.71 6.56 -0.32
CA VAL A 90 5.17 7.21 -1.54
C VAL A 90 6.29 7.65 -2.47
N ALA A 91 7.35 8.28 -1.93
CA ALA A 91 8.53 8.66 -2.71
C ALA A 91 9.27 7.42 -3.26
N GLY A 92 9.37 6.38 -2.45
CA GLY A 92 9.96 5.09 -2.77
C GLY A 92 9.24 4.42 -3.94
N ILE A 93 7.91 4.40 -3.95
CA ILE A 93 7.12 3.88 -5.09
C ILE A 93 7.50 4.58 -6.38
N TYR A 94 7.60 5.91 -6.38
CA TYR A 94 7.89 6.67 -7.59
C TYR A 94 9.27 6.33 -8.18
N PHE A 95 10.29 6.22 -7.32
CA PHE A 95 11.64 5.85 -7.71
C PHE A 95 11.76 4.36 -8.09
N MET A 96 11.23 3.49 -7.24
CA MET A 96 11.39 2.04 -7.36
C MET A 96 10.55 1.47 -8.51
N LYS A 97 9.44 2.10 -8.92
CA LYS A 97 8.65 1.67 -10.09
C LYS A 97 9.50 1.62 -11.35
N GLN A 98 10.32 2.64 -11.61
CA GLN A 98 11.18 2.67 -12.79
C GLN A 98 12.34 1.68 -12.68
N LEU A 99 12.96 1.60 -11.50
CA LEU A 99 14.03 0.63 -11.23
C LEU A 99 13.53 -0.82 -11.38
N LEU A 100 12.30 -1.09 -10.93
CA LEU A 100 11.71 -2.43 -10.96
C LEU A 100 11.38 -2.88 -12.37
N LEU A 101 10.76 -1.99 -13.17
CA LEU A 101 10.54 -2.25 -14.59
C LEU A 101 11.86 -2.55 -15.30
N PHE A 102 12.93 -1.81 -14.98
CA PHE A 102 14.25 -2.04 -15.55
C PHE A 102 14.85 -3.39 -15.13
N ILE A 103 14.87 -3.71 -13.84
CA ILE A 103 15.42 -4.97 -13.30
C ILE A 103 14.67 -6.18 -13.86
N PHE A 104 13.33 -6.15 -13.86
CA PHE A 104 12.55 -7.27 -14.37
C PHE A 104 12.69 -7.45 -15.88
N THR A 105 12.76 -6.37 -16.65
CA THR A 105 13.04 -6.43 -18.09
C THR A 105 14.42 -7.06 -18.34
N ARG A 106 15.45 -6.64 -17.60
CA ARG A 106 16.78 -7.22 -17.67
C ARG A 106 16.83 -8.69 -17.25
N LEU A 107 16.16 -9.07 -16.16
CA LEU A 107 16.11 -10.46 -15.69
C LEU A 107 15.48 -11.38 -16.74
N LEU A 108 14.38 -10.95 -17.36
CA LEU A 108 13.71 -11.71 -18.42
C LEU A 108 14.55 -11.85 -19.68
N LEU A 109 15.31 -10.81 -20.06
CA LEU A 109 16.18 -10.87 -21.23
C LEU A 109 17.50 -11.61 -20.98
N SER A 110 17.98 -11.61 -19.74
CA SER A 110 19.31 -12.16 -19.40
C SER A 110 19.27 -13.64 -19.01
N ILE A 111 18.14 -14.16 -18.49
CA ILE A 111 18.08 -15.52 -17.94
C ILE A 111 17.36 -16.46 -18.91
N ARG A 112 18.08 -17.47 -19.43
CA ARG A 112 17.51 -18.51 -20.30
C ARG A 112 16.75 -19.62 -19.55
N SER A 113 17.00 -19.80 -18.25
CA SER A 113 16.45 -20.92 -17.47
C SER A 113 15.18 -20.55 -16.72
N LYS A 114 14.11 -21.34 -16.90
CA LYS A 114 12.78 -21.14 -16.29
C LYS A 114 12.83 -21.08 -14.76
N MET A 115 13.60 -21.96 -14.13
CA MET A 115 13.67 -22.08 -12.66
C MET A 115 14.46 -20.94 -12.02
N LEU A 116 15.60 -20.59 -12.61
CA LEU A 116 16.43 -19.48 -12.12
C LEU A 116 15.69 -18.15 -12.27
N LEU A 117 14.94 -18.00 -13.37
CA LEU A 117 14.13 -16.83 -13.63
C LEU A 117 13.01 -16.67 -12.59
N SER A 118 12.24 -17.72 -12.29
CA SER A 118 11.19 -17.65 -11.27
C SER A 118 11.74 -17.38 -9.87
N LEU A 119 12.90 -17.97 -9.52
CA LEU A 119 13.55 -17.75 -8.23
C LEU A 119 14.08 -16.31 -8.11
N SER A 120 14.77 -15.80 -9.13
CA SER A 120 15.24 -14.40 -9.16
C SER A 120 14.08 -13.41 -9.09
N PHE A 121 12.96 -13.72 -9.73
CA PHE A 121 11.73 -12.91 -9.61
C PHE A 121 11.16 -12.93 -8.19
N CYS A 122 11.10 -14.11 -7.56
CA CYS A 122 10.64 -14.24 -6.17
C CYS A 122 11.50 -13.42 -5.21
N VAL A 123 12.83 -13.54 -5.32
CA VAL A 123 13.78 -12.83 -4.46
C VAL A 123 13.72 -11.33 -4.70
N ALA A 124 13.67 -10.89 -5.96
CA ALA A 124 13.52 -9.48 -6.29
C ALA A 124 12.19 -8.91 -5.78
N ALA A 125 11.08 -9.63 -5.94
CA ALA A 125 9.77 -9.22 -5.43
C ALA A 125 9.73 -9.13 -3.90
N ALA A 126 10.33 -10.09 -3.20
CA ALA A 126 10.45 -10.07 -1.74
C ALA A 126 11.32 -8.91 -1.24
N PHE A 127 12.49 -8.71 -1.84
CA PHE A 127 13.36 -7.59 -1.50
C PHE A 127 12.67 -6.25 -1.75
N LEU A 128 11.92 -6.12 -2.83
CA LEU A 128 11.26 -4.86 -3.15
C LEU A 128 10.02 -4.60 -2.29
N SER A 129 9.28 -5.65 -1.93
CA SER A 129 8.13 -5.54 -1.03
C SER A 129 8.52 -5.18 0.40
N ALA A 130 9.81 -5.30 0.75
CA ALA A 130 10.30 -4.77 2.01
C ALA A 130 10.19 -3.24 2.10
N PHE A 131 10.16 -2.55 0.95
CA PHE A 131 10.18 -1.10 0.83
C PHE A 131 8.93 -0.51 0.15
N LEU A 132 8.15 -1.35 -0.52
CA LEU A 132 6.96 -0.97 -1.28
C LEU A 132 5.74 -1.71 -0.78
N ASP A 133 4.58 -1.06 -0.94
CA ASP A 133 3.29 -1.70 -0.73
C ASP A 133 3.09 -2.91 -1.65
N ALA A 134 2.47 -3.96 -1.11
CA ALA A 134 2.29 -5.24 -1.76
C ALA A 134 1.50 -5.14 -3.07
N LEU A 135 0.43 -4.33 -3.09
CA LEU A 135 -0.39 -4.15 -4.29
C LEU A 135 0.40 -3.47 -5.41
N THR A 136 1.31 -2.56 -5.05
CA THR A 136 2.18 -1.88 -6.00
C THR A 136 3.16 -2.84 -6.66
N VAL A 137 3.79 -3.73 -5.89
CA VAL A 137 4.74 -4.72 -6.44
C VAL A 137 4.02 -5.68 -7.39
N VAL A 138 2.85 -6.19 -7.00
CA VAL A 138 2.03 -7.08 -7.84
C VAL A 138 1.60 -6.37 -9.13
N ALA A 139 1.14 -5.11 -9.06
CA ALA A 139 0.74 -4.34 -10.23
C ALA A 139 1.90 -4.12 -11.23
N VAL A 140 3.12 -3.88 -10.74
CA VAL A 140 4.29 -3.76 -11.62
C VAL A 140 4.64 -5.12 -12.24
N VAL A 141 4.58 -6.22 -11.49
CA VAL A 141 4.82 -7.57 -12.02
C VAL A 141 3.79 -7.92 -13.10
N ILE A 142 2.51 -7.59 -12.91
CA ILE A 142 1.46 -7.76 -13.93
C ILE A 142 1.78 -6.93 -15.16
N SER A 143 2.17 -5.66 -14.99
CA SER A 143 2.51 -4.77 -16.10
C SER A 143 3.67 -5.31 -16.94
N VAL A 144 4.69 -5.88 -16.30
CA VAL A 144 5.81 -6.55 -16.98
C VAL A 144 5.31 -7.81 -17.69
N ALA A 145 4.59 -8.69 -16.99
CA ALA A 145 4.09 -9.95 -17.55
C ALA A 145 3.22 -9.72 -18.81
N VAL A 146 2.32 -8.74 -18.76
CA VAL A 146 1.46 -8.35 -19.88
C VAL A 146 2.27 -7.69 -21.00
N GLY A 147 3.23 -6.82 -20.68
CA GLY A 147 4.12 -6.21 -21.66
C GLY A 147 4.93 -7.25 -22.45
N PHE A 148 5.47 -8.26 -21.76
CA PHE A 148 6.17 -9.38 -22.40
C PHE A 148 5.24 -10.30 -23.20
N TYR A 149 4.04 -10.57 -22.71
CA TYR A 149 3.02 -11.30 -23.47
C TYR A 149 2.67 -10.59 -24.78
N GLY A 150 2.49 -9.27 -24.75
CA GLY A 150 2.23 -8.48 -25.94
C GLY A 150 3.36 -8.56 -26.98
N ILE A 151 4.62 -8.48 -26.56
CA ILE A 151 5.78 -8.62 -27.46
C ILE A 151 5.83 -10.02 -28.08
N TYR A 152 5.68 -11.05 -27.26
CA TYR A 152 5.75 -12.44 -27.74
C TYR A 152 4.60 -12.79 -28.68
N HIS A 153 3.37 -12.38 -28.32
CA HIS A 153 2.19 -12.54 -29.15
C HIS A 153 2.32 -11.79 -30.49
N ARG A 154 2.89 -10.58 -30.50
CA ARG A 154 3.17 -9.83 -31.74
C ARG A 154 4.17 -10.54 -32.65
N VAL A 155 5.23 -11.13 -32.07
CA VAL A 155 6.24 -11.90 -32.84
C VAL A 155 5.66 -13.21 -33.38
N ALA A 156 4.83 -13.91 -32.60
CA ALA A 156 4.21 -15.17 -33.01
C ALA A 156 3.05 -15.00 -34.00
N SER A 157 2.29 -13.89 -33.91
CA SER A 157 1.13 -13.62 -34.78
C SER A 157 1.49 -12.94 -36.10
N SER A 158 2.70 -12.40 -36.26
CA SER A 158 3.17 -11.70 -37.48
C SER A 158 2.24 -10.59 -38.00
N ARG A 159 1.38 -10.01 -37.14
CA ARG A 159 0.44 -8.92 -37.48
C ARG A 159 0.68 -7.65 -36.67
N THR A 160 0.28 -6.53 -37.26
CA THR A 160 0.51 -5.17 -36.78
C THR A 160 -0.66 -4.69 -35.87
N GLU A 161 -0.30 -4.39 -34.63
CA GLU A 161 -0.85 -3.39 -33.68
C GLU A 161 -2.30 -3.43 -33.17
N ASP A 162 -3.28 -4.08 -33.83
CA ASP A 162 -4.66 -4.13 -33.31
C ASP A 162 -5.26 -5.54 -33.41
N THR A 163 -4.93 -6.43 -32.47
CA THR A 163 -5.61 -7.73 -32.38
C THR A 163 -5.90 -8.06 -30.92
N ASP A 164 -7.14 -8.51 -30.68
CA ASP A 164 -7.61 -8.97 -29.38
C ASP A 164 -6.61 -9.98 -28.81
N LEU A 165 -6.01 -9.67 -27.65
CA LEU A 165 -5.04 -10.54 -26.95
C LEU A 165 -5.64 -11.88 -26.49
N GLN A 166 -6.94 -12.06 -26.72
CA GLN A 166 -7.74 -13.23 -26.37
C GLN A 166 -8.11 -14.10 -27.59
N ASP A 167 -7.85 -13.66 -28.82
CA ASP A 167 -8.21 -14.41 -30.02
C ASP A 167 -7.05 -15.28 -30.54
N ASP A 168 -6.96 -16.50 -30.01
CA ASP A 168 -5.98 -17.50 -30.43
C ASP A 168 -6.41 -18.24 -31.73
N SER A 169 -7.52 -17.89 -32.39
CA SER A 169 -8.12 -18.70 -33.47
C SER A 169 -7.19 -18.88 -34.68
N HIS A 170 -6.38 -17.87 -35.01
CA HIS A 170 -5.51 -17.83 -36.19
C HIS A 170 -4.04 -18.26 -35.94
N ILE A 171 -3.71 -18.70 -34.73
CA ILE A 171 -2.35 -19.09 -34.36
C ILE A 171 -2.09 -20.54 -34.76
N ASP A 172 -0.98 -20.79 -35.45
CA ASP A 172 -0.57 -22.13 -35.88
C ASP A 172 -0.43 -23.08 -34.68
N LYS A 173 -0.75 -24.38 -34.85
CA LYS A 173 -0.80 -25.35 -33.73
C LYS A 173 0.51 -25.41 -32.95
N HIS A 174 1.64 -25.20 -33.61
CA HIS A 174 2.95 -25.16 -32.96
C HIS A 174 3.11 -23.95 -32.04
N TYR A 175 2.70 -22.75 -32.48
CA TYR A 175 2.79 -21.53 -31.68
C TYR A 175 1.76 -21.49 -30.54
N LYS A 176 0.60 -22.15 -30.69
CA LYS A 176 -0.39 -22.33 -29.61
C LYS A 176 0.19 -23.05 -28.39
N VAL A 177 0.89 -24.16 -28.61
CA VAL A 177 1.51 -24.94 -27.52
C VAL A 177 2.56 -24.09 -26.79
N VAL A 178 3.34 -23.28 -27.52
CA VAL A 178 4.34 -22.40 -26.93
C VAL A 178 3.70 -21.24 -26.17
N LEU A 179 2.61 -20.67 -26.68
CA LEU A 179 1.81 -19.66 -25.99
C LEU A 179 1.17 -20.19 -24.71
N GLU A 180 0.64 -21.41 -24.69
CA GLU A 180 0.13 -22.04 -23.48
C GLU A 180 1.24 -22.27 -22.44
N GLN A 181 2.41 -22.74 -22.87
CA GLN A 181 3.58 -22.87 -21.99
C GLN A 181 4.03 -21.52 -21.43
N PHE A 182 3.98 -20.47 -22.25
CA PHE A 182 4.31 -19.11 -21.83
C PHE A 182 3.26 -18.55 -20.86
N ARG A 183 1.97 -18.78 -21.09
CA ARG A 183 0.88 -18.44 -20.14
C ARG A 183 1.07 -19.19 -18.81
N GLY A 184 1.44 -20.46 -18.85
CA GLY A 184 1.79 -21.24 -17.67
C GLY A 184 3.01 -20.67 -16.93
N PHE A 185 4.02 -20.20 -17.67
CA PHE A 185 5.17 -19.50 -17.11
C PHE A 185 4.77 -18.19 -16.42
N LEU A 186 3.93 -17.35 -17.05
CA LEU A 186 3.45 -16.10 -16.46
C LEU A 186 2.62 -16.33 -15.19
N ARG A 187 1.74 -17.35 -15.17
CA ARG A 187 0.98 -17.74 -13.96
C ARG A 187 1.92 -18.15 -12.82
N SER A 188 2.90 -18.99 -13.12
CA SER A 188 3.91 -19.40 -12.14
C SER A 188 4.68 -18.18 -11.62
N LEU A 189 5.09 -17.27 -12.51
CA LEU A 189 5.83 -16.06 -12.16
C LEU A 189 5.00 -15.13 -11.26
N MET A 190 3.72 -14.92 -11.56
CA MET A 190 2.81 -14.14 -10.72
C MET A 190 2.63 -14.76 -9.33
N MET A 191 2.50 -16.08 -9.23
CA MET A 191 2.40 -16.77 -7.94
C MET A 191 3.67 -16.60 -7.10
N HIS A 192 4.85 -16.75 -7.70
CA HIS A 192 6.13 -16.58 -6.97
C HIS A 192 6.34 -15.12 -6.55
N ALA A 193 5.98 -14.17 -7.42
CA ALA A 193 6.02 -12.76 -7.06
C ALA A 193 5.05 -12.45 -5.92
N GLY A 194 3.82 -12.95 -5.97
CA GLY A 194 2.82 -12.77 -4.91
C GLY A 194 3.28 -13.34 -3.56
N VAL A 195 3.83 -14.56 -3.55
CA VAL A 195 4.40 -15.17 -2.34
C VAL A 195 5.61 -14.38 -1.84
N GLY A 196 6.52 -13.99 -2.73
CA GLY A 196 7.67 -13.17 -2.38
C GLY A 196 7.26 -11.83 -1.77
N THR A 197 6.27 -11.16 -2.35
CA THR A 197 5.69 -9.91 -1.85
C THR A 197 5.05 -10.10 -0.48
N ALA A 198 4.21 -11.12 -0.28
CA ALA A 198 3.60 -11.39 1.01
C ALA A 198 4.66 -11.65 2.10
N LEU A 199 5.68 -12.45 1.80
CA LEU A 199 6.79 -12.69 2.72
C LEU A 199 7.58 -11.41 3.02
N GLY A 200 7.90 -10.62 1.99
CA GLY A 200 8.64 -9.36 2.15
C GLY A 200 7.88 -8.33 2.98
N GLY A 201 6.57 -8.18 2.77
CA GLY A 201 5.73 -7.24 3.52
C GLY A 201 5.57 -7.63 4.98
N VAL A 202 5.30 -8.92 5.27
CA VAL A 202 5.11 -9.40 6.65
C VAL A 202 6.44 -9.45 7.43
N MET A 203 7.55 -9.76 6.76
CA MET A 203 8.86 -9.86 7.43
C MET A 203 9.50 -8.50 7.70
N THR A 204 9.00 -7.39 7.15
CA THR A 204 9.60 -6.07 7.39
C THR A 204 8.64 -5.07 8.02
N MET A 205 9.23 -4.21 8.85
CA MET A 205 8.53 -3.12 9.52
C MET A 205 8.12 -1.99 8.56
N VAL A 206 8.76 -1.91 7.38
CA VAL A 206 8.65 -0.79 6.44
C VAL A 206 7.67 -1.07 5.31
N GLY A 207 7.43 -2.34 4.97
CA GLY A 207 6.57 -2.73 3.85
C GLY A 207 5.09 -2.40 4.09
N GLU A 208 4.65 -2.47 5.34
CA GLU A 208 3.27 -2.18 5.75
C GLU A 208 3.24 -1.21 6.93
N PRO A 209 2.49 -0.09 6.85
CA PRO A 209 2.42 0.88 7.94
C PRO A 209 1.87 0.28 9.24
N GLN A 210 1.06 -0.78 9.14
CA GLN A 210 0.57 -1.53 10.30
C GLN A 210 1.73 -2.15 11.10
N ASN A 211 2.77 -2.66 10.43
CA ASN A 211 3.91 -3.31 11.08
C ASN A 211 4.71 -2.33 11.92
N LEU A 212 4.81 -1.07 11.48
CA LEU A 212 5.47 -0.01 12.24
C LEU A 212 4.74 0.31 13.55
N ILE A 213 3.40 0.35 13.53
CA ILE A 213 2.60 0.60 14.74
C ILE A 213 2.82 -0.53 15.76
N ILE A 214 2.82 -1.78 15.31
CA ILE A 214 3.07 -2.96 16.15
C ILE A 214 4.49 -2.92 16.71
N ALA A 215 5.49 -2.66 15.87
CA ALA A 215 6.87 -2.56 16.29
C ALA A 215 7.10 -1.47 17.33
N LYS A 216 6.50 -0.30 17.14
CA LYS A 216 6.58 0.82 18.08
C LYS A 216 5.88 0.50 19.41
N ALA A 217 4.70 -0.12 19.36
CA ALA A 217 3.99 -0.55 20.56
C ALA A 217 4.75 -1.63 21.35
N ALA A 218 5.49 -2.50 20.66
CA ALA A 218 6.28 -3.57 21.26
C ALA A 218 7.74 -3.21 21.55
N GLY A 219 8.21 -2.03 21.12
CA GLY A 219 9.60 -1.58 21.26
C GLY A 219 10.61 -2.38 20.43
N TRP A 220 10.20 -2.94 19.28
CA TRP A 220 11.06 -3.74 18.41
C TRP A 220 11.79 -2.87 17.39
N HIS A 221 13.09 -3.12 17.18
CA HIS A 221 13.86 -2.51 16.10
C HIS A 221 13.77 -3.34 14.80
N PHE A 222 14.24 -2.79 13.67
CA PHE A 222 14.14 -3.44 12.35
C PHE A 222 14.65 -4.89 12.32
N GLY A 223 15.83 -5.14 12.90
CA GLY A 223 16.42 -6.48 12.95
C GLY A 223 15.61 -7.45 13.82
N ASP A 224 15.12 -6.98 14.96
CA ASP A 224 14.31 -7.80 15.87
C ASP A 224 12.99 -8.20 15.22
N PHE A 225 12.31 -7.24 14.57
CA PHE A 225 11.07 -7.50 13.84
C PHE A 225 11.29 -8.52 12.73
N PHE A 226 12.36 -8.35 11.94
CA PHE A 226 12.69 -9.28 10.85
C PHE A 226 12.95 -10.69 11.35
N LEU A 227 13.75 -10.84 12.42
CA LEU A 227 14.05 -12.16 12.99
C LEU A 227 12.79 -12.83 13.54
N ARG A 228 11.97 -12.09 14.29
CA ARG A 228 10.72 -12.58 14.90
C ARG A 228 9.64 -12.96 13.89
N MET A 229 9.54 -12.21 12.79
CA MET A 229 8.60 -12.51 11.71
C MET A 229 9.17 -13.50 10.69
N SER A 230 10.47 -13.85 10.80
CA SER A 230 11.08 -14.80 9.88
C SER A 230 10.53 -16.22 10.10
N PRO A 231 10.27 -16.98 9.03
CA PRO A 231 9.81 -18.37 9.15
C PRO A 231 10.78 -19.31 9.87
N VAL A 232 12.05 -18.90 9.97
CA VAL A 232 13.16 -19.71 10.53
C VAL A 232 13.10 -19.75 12.06
N ASP A 233 12.45 -18.78 12.71
CA ASP A 233 12.37 -18.68 14.17
C ASP A 233 11.24 -19.55 14.78
N ARG A 234 10.40 -20.20 13.95
CA ARG A 234 9.34 -21.13 14.41
C ARG A 234 9.89 -22.51 14.84
N SER A 235 10.99 -22.55 15.60
CA SER A 235 11.38 -23.76 16.34
C SER A 235 10.86 -23.68 17.77
N GLY A 236 9.62 -24.15 17.94
CA GLY A 236 9.04 -24.67 19.19
C GLY A 236 9.42 -24.02 20.52
N SER A 237 8.68 -23.01 20.94
CA SER A 237 7.89 -23.01 22.19
C SER A 237 7.20 -21.65 22.37
N ASP A 238 6.05 -21.69 23.01
CA ASP A 238 5.46 -20.56 23.75
C ASP A 238 4.66 -19.50 22.97
N LEU A 239 3.34 -19.57 23.20
CA LEU A 239 2.44 -18.44 23.33
C LEU A 239 3.18 -17.23 23.91
N TRP A 240 3.34 -16.19 23.08
CA TRP A 240 4.13 -15.02 23.42
C TRP A 240 3.48 -14.21 24.56
N PRO A 241 4.19 -13.91 25.66
CA PRO A 241 3.73 -12.94 26.63
C PRO A 241 3.99 -11.55 26.03
N VAL A 242 2.97 -10.95 25.41
CA VAL A 242 2.99 -9.50 25.21
C VAL A 242 2.91 -8.89 26.61
N ASN A 243 4.01 -8.32 27.10
CA ASN A 243 4.01 -7.58 28.36
C ASN A 243 3.32 -6.23 28.10
N LEU A 244 1.99 -6.25 27.97
CA LEU A 244 1.17 -5.06 27.90
C LEU A 244 1.20 -4.40 29.28
N PRO A 245 1.28 -3.05 29.37
CA PRO A 245 1.14 -2.35 30.64
C PRO A 245 -0.15 -2.81 31.33
N ALA A 246 -0.04 -3.14 32.62
CA ALA A 246 -1.06 -3.82 33.42
C ALA A 246 -2.47 -3.26 33.17
N GLY A 247 -3.36 -4.07 32.58
CA GLY A 247 -4.76 -3.73 32.37
C GLY A 247 -5.33 -3.96 30.96
N ARG A 248 -4.54 -4.38 29.97
CA ARG A 248 -5.06 -4.80 28.65
C ARG A 248 -4.97 -6.31 28.49
N GLU A 249 -6.10 -7.00 28.65
CA GLU A 249 -6.21 -8.42 28.31
C GLU A 249 -5.93 -8.66 26.84
N ALA A 250 -5.37 -9.85 26.56
CA ALA A 250 -4.88 -10.30 25.27
C ALA A 250 -5.92 -10.13 24.15
N ALA A 251 -5.80 -9.04 23.40
CA ALA A 251 -6.30 -9.02 22.04
C ALA A 251 -5.39 -9.97 21.25
N LEU A 252 -5.87 -11.20 21.06
CA LEU A 252 -5.39 -12.12 20.04
C LEU A 252 -5.36 -11.40 18.69
N VAL A 253 -4.21 -10.81 18.36
CA VAL A 253 -3.92 -10.32 17.02
C VAL A 253 -3.70 -11.58 16.17
N TRP A 254 -4.80 -12.11 15.64
CA TRP A 254 -4.75 -13.03 14.53
C TRP A 254 -4.18 -12.28 13.33
N LEU A 255 -2.86 -12.38 13.15
CA LEU A 255 -2.18 -12.07 11.89
C LEU A 255 -2.67 -13.10 10.86
N TRP A 256 -3.69 -12.73 10.09
CA TRP A 256 -4.03 -13.32 8.80
C TRP A 256 -3.46 -12.44 7.69
#